data_AF-A0A5C5GHB3-F1
#
_entry.id   AF-A0A5C5GHB3-F1
#
_cell.length_a   1.000
_cell.length_b   1.000
_cell.length_c   1.000
_cell.angle_alpha   90.00
_cell.angle_beta   90.00
_cell.angle_gamma   90.00
#
_symmetry.space_group_name_H-M   'P 1'
#
loop_
_entity.id
_entity.type
_entity.pdbx_description
1 polymer ?
#
loop_
_entity_poly.entity_id
_entity_poly.type
_entity_poly.pdbx_seq_one_letter_code
_entity_poly.pdbx_strand_id
1 'polypeptide(L)'
;MDCTVSQRLRIIRAPPGFFREIGAAGLISVAPGAVASTQRQSPEDGSTRNRGRQARRRRQITIAGATERTKGRPLAALDETLAPGEGRNDHKDLIAADARHVLHPWADLSAMSDEDALVVQDAKGVHVQDSEGKTYLDAIGGMWCMTVGYGRDELVDAMADQARKMTYYTPFGDVSSEPAARLAQKLAELSPGDLNRVHFTTCGSTAIDSAVRIAHYYHASQGQPERRHVLSRKNAYHGSTYLAASLCGKAADRTLFQYEKDFVHHLSSPGYDADIAEESSEQRLAELLAEMEAKIEELGPETVAAFVAEPILASGGVLVPPEGYQKATRELCAKHGILYISDEVVTGFGRLGHFFASEVRFGIVPDMIITAKGITSGYQPLGAVLISDRIADAIGESAPENKPVFSNGYTYSGHPVACATALKNIEIMEREDIPGHVREVGPYFMKRLRELTDLPIVYTVRGDHLMACVECWTGEEAGPTAKNMALAQRVDSYCQSAGLLVRPYENLCILSPPLIVGRAQIDKIVTILEDALLRAAKDLACGAFE
;
A
#
# COMPACT_ATOMS: atom_id res chain seq x y z
N MET A 1 -13.96 -19.20 -44.01
CA MET A 1 -12.59 -19.36 -44.50
C MET A 1 -11.74 -19.69 -43.28
N ASP A 2 -10.94 -20.73 -43.42
CA ASP A 2 -10.36 -21.53 -42.33
C ASP A 2 -9.68 -20.73 -41.22
N CYS A 3 -10.07 -21.03 -39.97
CA CYS A 3 -9.46 -20.50 -38.77
C CYS A 3 -8.80 -21.66 -38.02
N THR A 4 -7.55 -21.95 -38.34
CA THR A 4 -6.68 -22.86 -37.57
C THR A 4 -5.58 -22.03 -36.92
N VAL A 5 -5.88 -21.47 -35.75
CA VAL A 5 -4.85 -21.03 -34.80
C VAL A 5 -4.77 -22.07 -33.71
N SER A 6 -3.72 -22.89 -33.77
CA SER A 6 -3.37 -23.86 -32.73
C SER A 6 -2.73 -23.11 -31.56
N GLN A 7 -3.50 -22.84 -30.50
CA GLN A 7 -2.94 -22.58 -29.17
C GLN A 7 -3.41 -23.66 -28.21
N ARG A 8 -2.43 -24.34 -27.58
CA ARG A 8 -2.68 -25.43 -26.63
C ARG A 8 -3.18 -24.85 -25.31
N LEU A 9 -4.50 -24.87 -25.09
CA LEU A 9 -5.04 -24.88 -23.73
C LEU A 9 -4.62 -26.20 -23.07
N ARG A 10 -3.86 -26.15 -21.98
CA ARG A 10 -3.71 -27.29 -21.08
C ARG A 10 -4.56 -27.06 -19.84
N ILE A 11 -5.72 -27.69 -19.84
CA ILE A 11 -6.52 -27.94 -18.63
C ILE A 11 -5.74 -28.96 -17.80
N ILE A 12 -5.24 -28.57 -16.62
CA ILE A 12 -4.52 -29.48 -15.72
C ILE A 12 -5.53 -30.05 -14.70
N ARG A 13 -5.74 -31.37 -14.77
CA ARG A 13 -6.43 -32.16 -13.75
C ARG A 13 -5.53 -32.36 -12.52
N ALA A 14 -6.08 -32.18 -11.33
CA ALA A 14 -5.43 -32.52 -10.06
C ALA A 14 -5.23 -34.05 -9.92
N PRO A 15 -4.08 -34.53 -9.38
CA PRO A 15 -3.91 -35.94 -9.02
C PRO A 15 -4.37 -36.22 -7.56
N PRO A 16 -4.86 -37.44 -7.26
CA PRO A 16 -5.44 -37.79 -5.97
C PRO A 16 -4.40 -38.19 -4.91
N GLY A 17 -4.87 -38.14 -3.66
CA GLY A 17 -4.13 -38.19 -2.39
C GLY A 17 -3.10 -39.30 -2.16
N PHE A 18 -2.23 -39.05 -1.19
CA PHE A 18 -1.47 -40.09 -0.49
C PHE A 18 -1.38 -39.76 1.01
N PHE A 19 -2.05 -40.58 1.82
CA PHE A 19 -1.84 -40.69 3.26
C PHE A 19 -0.55 -41.49 3.51
N ARG A 20 0.29 -41.05 4.45
CA ARG A 20 1.05 -41.98 5.31
C ARG A 20 1.56 -41.30 6.59
N GLU A 21 1.29 -41.99 7.68
CA GLU A 21 1.73 -41.76 9.05
C GLU A 21 3.25 -41.69 9.18
N ILE A 22 3.75 -40.81 10.06
CA ILE A 22 5.01 -41.04 10.77
C ILE A 22 4.79 -40.63 12.24
N GLY A 23 5.10 -41.59 13.11
CA GLY A 23 4.90 -41.53 14.54
C GLY A 23 5.97 -40.78 15.33
N ALA A 24 5.72 -40.79 16.64
CA ALA A 24 6.40 -40.08 17.70
C ALA A 24 7.90 -40.40 17.88
N ALA A 25 8.65 -39.40 18.37
CA ALA A 25 9.39 -39.43 19.65
C ALA A 25 10.61 -38.49 19.59
N GLY A 26 10.87 -37.75 20.69
CA GLY A 26 12.20 -37.19 20.92
C GLY A 26 12.25 -35.87 21.69
N LEU A 27 11.90 -35.91 22.97
CA LEU A 27 12.28 -34.89 23.97
C LEU A 27 13.81 -34.78 24.09
N ILE A 28 14.37 -33.58 23.97
CA ILE A 28 15.63 -33.22 24.64
C ILE A 28 15.49 -31.83 25.26
N SER A 29 15.55 -31.82 26.59
CA SER A 29 15.65 -30.69 27.50
C SER A 29 17.08 -30.12 27.49
N VAL A 30 17.23 -28.80 27.50
CA VAL A 30 18.44 -28.13 28.00
C VAL A 30 18.03 -26.93 28.85
N ALA A 31 18.37 -26.99 30.13
CA ALA A 31 18.23 -25.92 31.11
C ALA A 31 19.55 -25.09 31.22
N PRO A 32 19.52 -23.88 31.82
CA PRO A 32 20.47 -22.80 31.53
C PRO A 32 21.70 -22.77 32.45
N GLY A 33 22.81 -22.27 31.93
CA GLY A 33 24.02 -21.95 32.68
C GLY A 33 24.15 -20.45 32.92
N ALA A 34 24.39 -20.08 34.17
CA ALA A 34 24.52 -18.71 34.67
C ALA A 34 25.99 -18.27 34.88
N VAL A 35 26.12 -16.97 35.13
CA VAL A 35 27.20 -16.24 35.86
C VAL A 35 28.38 -15.70 35.03
N ALA A 36 28.49 -14.37 34.94
CA ALA A 36 29.47 -13.59 35.72
C ALA A 36 29.35 -12.07 35.47
N SER A 37 29.23 -11.35 36.57
CA SER A 37 29.28 -9.91 36.73
C SER A 37 30.72 -9.37 36.66
N THR A 38 30.89 -8.13 36.21
CA THR A 38 31.96 -7.25 36.70
C THR A 38 31.50 -5.79 36.65
N GLN A 39 31.33 -5.22 37.83
CA GLN A 39 31.27 -3.78 38.06
C GLN A 39 32.65 -3.18 37.80
N ARG A 40 32.71 -1.99 37.19
CA ARG A 40 33.74 -1.00 37.50
C ARG A 40 33.11 0.38 37.61
N GLN A 41 33.36 0.98 38.77
CA GLN A 41 32.99 2.32 39.18
C GLN A 41 33.83 3.39 38.45
N SER A 42 33.20 4.54 38.30
CA SER A 42 33.78 5.85 37.94
C SER A 42 34.84 6.31 38.96
N PRO A 43 35.55 7.40 38.62
CA PRO A 43 35.53 8.53 39.54
C PRO A 43 35.15 9.85 38.87
N GLU A 44 34.45 10.64 39.66
CA GLU A 44 34.15 12.06 39.48
C GLU A 44 35.43 12.89 39.38
N ASP A 45 35.38 14.00 38.65
CA ASP A 45 36.06 15.21 39.10
C ASP A 45 35.29 16.46 38.70
N GLY A 46 35.04 17.30 39.70
CA GLY A 46 34.25 18.51 39.57
C GLY A 46 35.06 19.70 39.08
N SER A 47 34.40 20.63 38.40
CA SER A 47 34.80 22.04 38.50
C SER A 47 33.61 22.96 38.35
N THR A 48 33.48 23.83 39.34
CA THR A 48 32.59 24.97 39.40
C THR A 48 33.12 26.09 38.52
N ARG A 49 32.26 26.83 37.80
CA ARG A 49 32.35 28.30 37.71
C ARG A 49 31.14 28.98 37.07
N ASN A 50 30.81 30.08 37.73
CA ASN A 50 29.75 31.07 37.58
C ASN A 50 29.72 31.85 36.24
N ARG A 51 28.49 32.29 35.93
CA ARG A 51 28.06 33.59 35.32
C ARG A 51 28.47 33.93 33.88
N GLY A 52 27.43 34.13 33.06
CA GLY A 52 27.50 34.94 31.85
C GLY A 52 26.14 35.14 31.18
N ARG A 53 25.34 36.10 31.69
CA ARG A 53 24.21 36.66 30.94
C ARG A 53 24.74 37.32 29.66
N GLN A 54 24.35 36.83 28.49
CA GLN A 54 24.38 37.63 27.27
C GLN A 54 23.10 37.42 26.45
N ALA A 55 22.37 38.52 26.32
CA ALA A 55 21.22 38.66 25.44
C ALA A 55 21.63 38.40 23.99
N ARG A 56 21.03 37.40 23.34
CA ARG A 56 21.13 37.21 21.90
C ARG A 56 19.99 37.95 21.21
N ARG A 57 20.38 38.98 20.48
CA ARG A 57 19.58 39.76 19.52
C ARG A 57 18.78 38.82 18.60
N ARG A 58 17.46 38.96 18.60
CA ARG A 58 16.58 38.49 17.53
C ARG A 58 17.00 39.20 16.24
N ARG A 59 17.54 38.46 15.27
CA ARG A 59 17.55 38.91 13.87
C ARG A 59 16.24 38.44 13.26
N GLN A 60 15.32 39.39 13.05
CA GLN A 60 14.24 39.23 12.09
C GLN A 60 14.88 39.06 10.72
N ILE A 61 14.70 37.90 10.11
CA ILE A 61 14.89 37.75 8.67
C ILE A 61 13.52 38.04 8.07
N THR A 62 13.37 39.26 7.56
CA THR A 62 12.23 39.65 6.73
C THR A 62 12.46 39.05 5.35
N ILE A 63 11.72 37.99 5.01
CA ILE A 63 11.57 37.57 3.61
C ILE A 63 10.39 38.38 3.07
N ALA A 64 10.72 39.44 2.34
CA ALA A 64 9.74 40.23 1.60
C ALA A 64 9.10 39.36 0.52
N GLY A 65 7.77 39.43 0.42
CA GLY A 65 6.97 38.61 -0.46
C GLY A 65 7.18 38.89 -1.95
N ALA A 66 6.99 37.84 -2.72
CA ALA A 66 6.53 37.92 -4.10
C ALA A 66 5.27 37.04 -4.19
N THR A 67 4.12 37.63 -3.88
CA THR A 67 2.82 37.07 -4.25
C THR A 67 2.58 37.40 -5.72
N GLU A 68 3.06 36.55 -6.61
CA GLU A 68 2.44 36.38 -7.91
C GLU A 68 1.62 35.09 -7.87
N ARG A 69 0.30 35.25 -7.83
CA ARG A 69 -0.64 34.16 -8.14
C ARG A 69 -0.46 33.82 -9.61
N THR A 70 0.44 32.89 -9.92
CA THR A 70 0.44 32.22 -11.21
C THR A 70 -0.85 31.41 -11.31
N LYS A 71 -1.77 31.87 -12.18
CA LYS A 71 -2.89 31.05 -12.63
C LYS A 71 -2.33 29.70 -13.09
N GLY A 72 -2.79 28.60 -12.49
CA GLY A 72 -2.36 27.25 -12.84
C GLY A 72 -2.42 27.06 -14.35
N ARG A 73 -1.31 26.62 -14.94
CA ARG A 73 -1.35 26.03 -16.27
C ARG A 73 -2.30 24.83 -16.17
N PRO A 74 -3.23 24.62 -17.12
CA PRO A 74 -3.94 23.36 -17.18
C PRO A 74 -2.91 22.24 -17.22
N LEU A 75 -3.15 21.14 -16.49
CA LEU A 75 -2.51 19.84 -16.72
C LEU A 75 -2.82 19.45 -18.17
N ALA A 76 -2.07 20.01 -19.12
CA ALA A 76 -2.04 19.51 -20.48
C ALA A 76 -1.55 18.08 -20.36
N ALA A 77 -2.34 17.13 -20.87
CA ALA A 77 -1.96 15.73 -20.89
C ALA A 77 -0.53 15.64 -21.43
N LEU A 78 0.40 15.13 -20.61
CA LEU A 78 1.76 14.78 -21.03
C LEU A 78 1.63 13.54 -21.93
N ASP A 79 1.05 13.75 -23.12
CA ASP A 79 0.93 12.76 -24.18
C ASP A 79 2.10 13.00 -25.15
N GLU A 80 3.30 12.77 -24.64
CA GLU A 80 4.51 12.76 -25.44
C GLU A 80 4.91 11.30 -25.65
N THR A 81 4.78 10.84 -26.89
CA THR A 81 5.15 9.48 -27.30
C THR A 81 6.61 9.21 -26.97
N LEU A 82 6.89 8.06 -26.34
CA LEU A 82 8.25 7.57 -26.11
C LEU A 82 9.00 7.53 -27.44
N ALA A 83 10.15 8.21 -27.52
CA ALA A 83 11.04 8.09 -28.67
C ALA A 83 11.64 6.67 -28.69
N PRO A 84 11.85 6.04 -29.85
CA PRO A 84 12.51 4.74 -29.90
C PRO A 84 13.95 4.87 -29.38
N GLY A 85 14.24 4.22 -28.24
CA GLY A 85 15.56 4.26 -27.60
C GLY A 85 16.68 3.63 -28.47
N GLU A 86 17.80 4.33 -28.60
CA GLU A 86 19.03 3.83 -29.20
C GLU A 86 19.77 2.90 -28.21
N GLY A 87 20.18 1.71 -28.65
CA GLY A 87 20.89 0.72 -27.82
C GLY A 87 20.15 -0.61 -27.57
N ARG A 88 19.05 -0.86 -28.29
CA ARG A 88 18.26 -2.10 -28.17
C ARG A 88 18.99 -3.29 -28.80
N ASN A 89 19.66 -4.07 -27.97
CA ASN A 89 19.93 -5.47 -28.22
C ASN A 89 19.98 -6.12 -26.85
N ASP A 90 18.93 -6.91 -26.53
CA ASP A 90 19.01 -8.22 -25.87
C ASP A 90 17.71 -8.64 -25.15
N HIS A 91 16.53 -8.53 -25.78
CA HIS A 91 15.27 -8.96 -25.17
C HIS A 91 15.33 -10.43 -24.69
N LYS A 92 15.90 -11.30 -25.53
CA LYS A 92 16.00 -12.73 -25.23
C LYS A 92 16.96 -13.04 -24.08
N ASP A 93 18.17 -12.48 -24.05
CA ASP A 93 19.05 -12.80 -22.92
C ASP A 93 18.61 -12.07 -21.64
N LEU A 94 17.87 -10.95 -21.72
CA LEU A 94 17.22 -10.35 -20.55
C LEU A 94 16.17 -11.29 -19.94
N ILE A 95 15.27 -11.85 -20.76
CA ILE A 95 14.29 -12.83 -20.28
C ILE A 95 15.01 -14.08 -19.74
N ALA A 96 16.03 -14.58 -20.44
CA ALA A 96 16.79 -15.74 -19.98
C ALA A 96 17.54 -15.48 -18.66
N ALA A 97 18.07 -14.28 -18.47
CA ALA A 97 18.72 -13.86 -17.23
C ALA A 97 17.69 -13.72 -16.10
N ASP A 98 16.54 -13.11 -16.37
CA ASP A 98 15.44 -12.97 -15.43
C ASP A 98 14.94 -14.33 -14.94
N ALA A 99 14.56 -15.22 -15.87
CA ALA A 99 14.07 -16.56 -15.56
C ALA A 99 15.08 -17.39 -14.75
N ARG A 100 16.38 -17.17 -14.94
CA ARG A 100 17.44 -17.90 -14.24
C ARG A 100 17.80 -17.32 -12.88
N HIS A 101 17.69 -16.01 -12.71
CA HIS A 101 18.35 -15.30 -11.60
C HIS A 101 17.41 -14.49 -10.71
N VAL A 102 16.17 -14.26 -11.13
CA VAL A 102 15.18 -13.49 -10.37
C VAL A 102 14.10 -14.40 -9.80
N LEU A 103 13.89 -14.30 -8.48
CA LEU A 103 12.74 -14.91 -7.82
C LEU A 103 11.61 -13.90 -7.76
N HIS A 104 10.61 -14.06 -8.63
CA HIS A 104 9.56 -13.06 -8.77
C HIS A 104 8.57 -13.06 -7.60
N PRO A 105 8.15 -11.87 -7.13
CA PRO A 105 7.15 -11.76 -6.09
C PRO A 105 5.75 -12.07 -6.65
N TRP A 106 4.96 -12.89 -5.95
CA TRP A 106 3.61 -13.32 -6.37
C TRP A 106 3.54 -14.00 -7.76
N ALA A 107 4.61 -14.66 -8.20
CA ALA A 107 4.62 -15.48 -9.42
C ALA A 107 4.44 -16.98 -9.12
N ASP A 108 3.83 -17.70 -10.06
CA ASP A 108 3.92 -19.17 -10.08
C ASP A 108 5.32 -19.56 -10.57
N LEU A 109 6.20 -19.87 -9.61
CA LEU A 109 7.59 -20.23 -9.87
C LEU A 109 7.75 -21.52 -10.69
N SER A 110 6.70 -22.34 -10.79
CA SER A 110 6.72 -23.55 -11.64
C SER A 110 6.36 -23.27 -13.09
N ALA A 111 5.69 -22.13 -13.35
CA ALA A 111 5.25 -21.70 -14.66
C ALA A 111 6.14 -20.61 -15.29
N MET A 112 7.18 -20.17 -14.59
CA MET A 112 8.16 -19.22 -15.14
C MET A 112 8.85 -19.81 -16.38
N SER A 113 8.77 -19.10 -17.52
CA SER A 113 9.38 -19.47 -18.80
C SER A 113 10.39 -18.41 -19.25
N ASP A 114 11.27 -18.79 -20.17
CA ASP A 114 12.18 -17.87 -20.87
C ASP A 114 11.59 -17.33 -22.18
N GLU A 115 10.26 -17.38 -22.35
CA GLU A 115 9.57 -16.97 -23.58
C GLU A 115 8.57 -15.82 -23.37
N ASP A 116 7.85 -15.77 -22.25
CA ASP A 116 6.63 -14.93 -22.12
C ASP A 116 6.75 -13.77 -21.11
N ALA A 117 7.93 -13.53 -20.54
CA ALA A 117 8.10 -12.51 -19.50
C ALA A 117 8.00 -11.08 -20.05
N LEU A 118 7.12 -10.26 -19.47
CA LEU A 118 7.03 -8.83 -19.77
C LEU A 118 8.18 -8.07 -19.10
N VAL A 119 9.26 -7.82 -19.85
CA VAL A 119 10.41 -7.03 -19.37
C VAL A 119 10.25 -5.57 -19.78
N VAL A 120 9.85 -4.72 -18.83
CA VAL A 120 9.70 -3.25 -19.00
C VAL A 120 11.08 -2.57 -18.94
N GLN A 121 11.37 -1.67 -19.89
CA GLN A 121 12.66 -0.98 -20.00
C GLN A 121 12.57 0.55 -19.94
N ASP A 122 11.43 1.13 -20.36
CA ASP A 122 11.26 2.58 -20.41
C ASP A 122 9.85 2.96 -19.99
N ALA A 123 9.67 4.20 -19.53
CA ALA A 123 8.39 4.71 -19.08
C ALA A 123 8.34 6.24 -19.06
N LYS A 124 7.20 6.81 -19.48
CA LYS A 124 6.96 8.26 -19.47
C LYS A 124 5.49 8.57 -19.29
N GLY A 125 5.19 9.54 -18.41
CA GLY A 125 3.83 9.95 -18.11
C GLY A 125 3.01 8.80 -17.53
N VAL A 126 2.04 8.30 -18.30
CA VAL A 126 1.17 7.17 -17.92
C VAL A 126 1.48 5.88 -18.69
N HIS A 127 2.56 5.87 -19.46
CA HIS A 127 2.91 4.76 -20.34
C HIS A 127 4.21 4.08 -19.90
N VAL A 128 4.27 2.77 -20.15
CA VAL A 128 5.49 1.95 -20.05
C VAL A 128 5.77 1.29 -21.40
N GLN A 129 7.03 0.96 -21.67
CA GLN A 129 7.46 0.27 -22.88
C GLN A 129 8.30 -0.95 -22.52
N ASP A 130 7.97 -2.08 -23.14
CA ASP A 130 8.75 -3.31 -22.98
C ASP A 130 10.02 -3.32 -23.83
N SER A 131 10.83 -4.35 -23.60
CA SER A 131 12.08 -4.61 -24.31
C SER A 131 11.91 -4.98 -25.79
N GLU A 132 10.69 -5.26 -26.24
CA GLU A 132 10.36 -5.40 -27.68
C GLU A 132 9.93 -4.06 -28.30
N GLY A 133 9.79 -3.02 -27.49
CA GLY A 133 9.41 -1.67 -27.90
C GLY A 133 7.90 -1.42 -27.94
N LYS A 134 7.07 -2.38 -27.52
CA LYS A 134 5.62 -2.18 -27.43
C LYS A 134 5.30 -1.31 -26.24
N THR A 135 4.44 -0.31 -26.48
CA THR A 135 4.02 0.66 -25.46
C THR A 135 2.67 0.26 -24.88
N TYR A 136 2.54 0.40 -23.57
CA TYR A 136 1.32 0.12 -22.83
C TYR A 136 0.87 1.35 -22.06
N LEU A 137 -0.43 1.58 -22.02
CA LEU A 137 -1.05 2.45 -21.04
C LEU A 137 -1.11 1.69 -19.71
N ASP A 138 -0.43 2.21 -18.70
CA ASP A 138 -0.40 1.59 -17.37
C ASP A 138 -1.62 2.04 -16.55
N ALA A 139 -2.67 1.23 -16.55
CA ALA A 139 -3.83 1.47 -15.70
C ALA A 139 -3.68 0.90 -14.29
N ILE A 140 -2.51 0.39 -13.92
CA ILE A 140 -2.18 -0.11 -12.58
C ILE A 140 -1.45 0.98 -11.76
N GLY A 141 -0.72 1.87 -12.43
CA GLY A 141 0.14 2.87 -11.78
C GLY A 141 1.34 2.23 -11.10
N GLY A 142 2.02 1.34 -11.83
CA GLY A 142 3.04 0.40 -11.36
C GLY A 142 2.41 -0.62 -10.41
N MET A 143 2.40 -0.28 -9.12
CA MET A 143 1.63 -1.00 -8.12
C MET A 143 1.01 0.02 -7.16
N TRP A 144 -0.01 0.73 -7.66
CA TRP A 144 -0.73 1.82 -6.99
C TRP A 144 0.15 3.01 -6.58
N CYS A 145 1.42 3.03 -6.98
CA CYS A 145 2.46 3.89 -6.41
C CYS A 145 2.87 5.03 -7.31
N MET A 146 2.75 4.92 -8.63
CA MET A 146 3.22 5.92 -9.60
C MET A 146 2.27 7.12 -9.67
N THR A 147 2.11 7.88 -8.58
CA THR A 147 1.07 8.90 -8.49
C THR A 147 1.30 10.08 -9.44
N VAL A 148 2.52 10.65 -9.52
CA VAL A 148 2.82 11.75 -10.46
C VAL A 148 3.27 11.29 -11.86
N GLY A 149 3.17 10.00 -12.15
CA GLY A 149 3.61 9.38 -13.41
C GLY A 149 5.12 9.14 -13.53
N TYR A 150 5.50 8.57 -14.67
CA TYR A 150 6.87 8.20 -15.01
C TYR A 150 7.66 9.35 -15.67
N GLY A 151 8.99 9.29 -15.58
CA GLY A 151 9.89 10.19 -16.31
C GLY A 151 9.91 11.64 -15.81
N ARG A 152 9.73 11.88 -14.51
CA ARG A 152 9.82 13.22 -13.91
C ARG A 152 11.27 13.59 -13.62
N ASP A 153 11.91 14.34 -14.52
CA ASP A 153 13.30 14.80 -14.35
C ASP A 153 13.51 15.54 -13.02
N GLU A 154 12.56 16.34 -12.56
CA GLU A 154 12.66 17.05 -11.28
C GLU A 154 12.84 16.12 -10.06
N LEU A 155 12.27 14.91 -10.10
CA LEU A 155 12.45 13.90 -9.05
C LEU A 155 13.83 13.25 -9.15
N VAL A 156 14.29 12.97 -10.37
CA VAL A 156 15.64 12.45 -10.63
C VAL A 156 16.70 13.43 -10.16
N ASP A 157 16.52 14.72 -10.45
CA ASP A 157 17.41 15.79 -10.02
C ASP A 157 17.45 15.88 -8.49
N ALA A 158 16.29 15.86 -7.82
CA ALA A 158 16.23 15.88 -6.35
C ALA A 158 16.95 14.67 -5.71
N MET A 159 16.83 13.49 -6.31
CA MET A 159 17.56 12.29 -5.90
C MET A 159 19.07 12.46 -6.09
N ALA A 160 19.50 12.89 -7.27
CA ALA A 160 20.89 13.05 -7.64
C ALA A 160 21.59 14.12 -6.79
N ASP A 161 20.94 15.26 -6.59
CA ASP A 161 21.45 16.37 -5.77
C ASP A 161 21.61 15.94 -4.31
N GLN A 162 20.61 15.25 -3.75
CA GLN A 162 20.72 14.77 -2.38
C GLN A 162 21.78 13.69 -2.24
N ALA A 163 21.93 12.78 -3.20
CA ALA A 163 22.99 11.78 -3.19
C ALA A 163 24.38 12.41 -3.24
N ARG A 164 24.57 13.45 -4.06
CA ARG A 164 25.83 14.23 -4.11
C ARG A 164 26.11 14.95 -2.81
N LYS A 165 25.09 15.53 -2.16
CA LYS A 165 25.22 16.26 -0.89
C LYS A 165 25.52 15.33 0.28
N MET A 166 24.71 14.28 0.43
CA MET A 166 24.86 13.23 1.43
C MET A 166 23.97 12.05 1.06
N THR A 167 24.57 10.98 0.54
CA THR A 167 23.86 9.73 0.22
C THR A 167 23.21 9.14 1.47
N TYR A 168 24.00 8.95 2.54
CA TYR A 168 23.57 8.21 3.73
C TYR A 168 24.36 8.63 4.97
N TYR A 169 23.68 8.65 6.11
CA TYR A 169 24.28 8.62 7.46
C TYR A 169 23.31 7.90 8.41
N THR A 170 23.81 7.39 9.53
CA THR A 170 23.01 6.59 10.47
C THR A 170 21.82 7.39 11.04
N PRO A 171 20.62 6.78 11.14
CA PRO A 171 19.47 7.37 11.81
C PRO A 171 19.34 6.97 13.29
N PHE A 172 20.29 6.20 13.84
CA PHE A 172 20.20 5.67 15.19
C PHE A 172 20.69 6.66 16.26
N GLY A 173 19.92 6.76 17.36
CA GLY A 173 20.16 7.70 18.46
C GLY A 173 19.60 9.09 18.17
N ASP A 174 20.15 10.12 18.83
CA ASP A 174 19.79 11.54 18.60
C ASP A 174 20.48 12.11 17.35
N VAL A 175 20.42 11.36 16.24
CA VAL A 175 21.04 11.70 14.96
C VAL A 175 19.95 11.82 13.89
N SER A 176 20.05 12.85 13.06
CA SER A 176 19.09 13.07 11.97
C SER A 176 19.76 13.68 10.74
N SER A 177 19.00 13.78 9.65
CA SER A 177 19.37 14.50 8.43
C SER A 177 18.37 15.62 8.15
N GLU A 178 18.82 16.67 7.47
CA GLU A 178 17.93 17.76 7.04
C GLU A 178 16.71 17.24 6.25
N PRO A 179 16.85 16.37 5.22
CA PRO A 179 15.69 15.87 4.49
C PRO A 179 14.71 15.08 5.36
N ALA A 180 15.20 14.24 6.28
CA ALA A 180 14.34 13.47 7.17
C ALA A 180 13.55 14.38 8.12
N ALA A 181 14.21 15.38 8.73
CA ALA A 181 13.56 16.34 9.62
C ALA A 181 12.52 17.19 8.87
N ARG A 182 12.84 17.66 7.67
CA ARG A 182 11.93 18.44 6.82
C ARG A 182 10.74 17.62 6.34
N LEU A 183 10.97 16.37 5.94
CA LEU A 183 9.88 15.49 5.55
C LEU A 183 8.98 15.16 6.73
N ALA A 184 9.53 14.88 7.92
CA ALA A 184 8.73 14.64 9.12
C ALA A 184 7.83 15.84 9.44
N GLN A 185 8.38 17.06 9.36
CA GLN A 185 7.60 18.29 9.49
C GLN A 185 6.48 18.37 8.43
N LYS A 186 6.81 18.14 7.16
CA LYS A 186 5.82 18.23 6.07
C LYS A 186 4.71 17.19 6.21
N LEU A 187 5.04 15.98 6.64
CA LEU A 187 4.07 14.91 6.88
C LEU A 187 3.13 15.27 8.04
N ALA A 188 3.66 15.83 9.13
CA ALA A 188 2.85 16.35 10.24
C ALA A 188 1.86 17.43 9.77
N GLU A 189 2.32 18.38 8.94
CA GLU A 189 1.48 19.44 8.34
C GLU A 189 0.34 18.90 7.47
N LEU A 190 0.55 17.76 6.80
CA LEU A 190 -0.45 17.12 5.93
C LEU A 190 -1.39 16.17 6.68
N SER A 191 -0.95 15.65 7.81
CA SER A 191 -1.67 14.64 8.59
C SER A 191 -2.82 15.23 9.41
N PRO A 192 -3.87 14.45 9.72
CA PRO A 192 -4.98 14.93 10.52
C PRO A 192 -4.60 15.06 12.00
N GLY A 193 -5.33 15.91 12.74
CA GLY A 193 -5.26 15.99 14.20
C GLY A 193 -3.86 16.25 14.77
N ASP A 194 -3.39 15.34 15.63
CA ASP A 194 -2.14 15.44 16.40
C ASP A 194 -1.06 14.46 15.95
N LEU A 195 -1.13 13.93 14.71
CA LEU A 195 -0.16 12.96 14.16
C LEU A 195 1.19 13.60 13.78
N ASN A 196 1.86 14.22 14.76
CA ASN A 196 3.03 15.07 14.53
C ASN A 196 4.38 14.34 14.57
N ARG A 197 4.41 13.05 14.94
CA ARG A 197 5.67 12.28 15.07
C ARG A 197 5.78 11.22 14.00
N VAL A 198 6.94 11.14 13.37
CA VAL A 198 7.18 10.23 12.23
C VAL A 198 8.28 9.23 12.53
N HIS A 199 7.96 7.94 12.38
CA HIS A 199 8.92 6.86 12.35
C HIS A 199 9.07 6.36 10.91
N PHE A 200 10.23 6.58 10.30
CA PHE A 200 10.48 6.18 8.91
C PHE A 200 10.88 4.71 8.79
N THR A 201 10.47 4.09 7.69
CA THR A 201 10.79 2.72 7.30
C THR A 201 11.09 2.66 5.80
N THR A 202 11.24 1.48 5.20
CA THR A 202 11.59 1.33 3.77
C THR A 202 10.41 0.98 2.88
N CYS A 203 9.32 0.45 3.44
CA CYS A 203 8.09 0.13 2.71
C CYS A 203 6.89 0.00 3.67
N GLY A 204 5.70 -0.23 3.10
CA GLY A 204 4.47 -0.42 3.87
C GLY A 204 4.54 -1.60 4.85
N SER A 205 5.17 -2.71 4.48
CA SER A 205 5.28 -3.89 5.37
C SER A 205 6.12 -3.61 6.62
N THR A 206 7.22 -2.88 6.48
CA THR A 206 8.02 -2.45 7.63
C THR A 206 7.31 -1.34 8.44
N ALA A 207 6.48 -0.52 7.80
CA ALA A 207 5.66 0.47 8.48
C ALA A 207 4.61 -0.18 9.36
N ILE A 208 3.87 -1.20 8.87
CA ILE A 208 2.87 -1.88 9.70
C ILE A 208 3.52 -2.66 10.85
N ASP A 209 4.64 -3.35 10.61
CA ASP A 209 5.37 -4.03 11.67
C ASP A 209 5.79 -3.05 12.77
N SER A 210 6.30 -1.89 12.37
CA SER A 210 6.67 -0.83 13.32
C SER A 210 5.47 -0.28 14.06
N ALA A 211 4.33 -0.04 13.40
CA ALA A 211 3.12 0.47 14.02
C ALA A 211 2.56 -0.51 15.08
N VAL A 212 2.54 -1.82 14.78
CA VAL A 212 2.13 -2.84 15.76
C VAL A 212 3.11 -2.91 16.93
N ARG A 213 4.43 -2.86 16.67
CA ARG A 213 5.44 -2.81 17.74
C ARG A 213 5.31 -1.56 18.61
N ILE A 214 5.00 -0.42 18.01
CA ILE A 214 4.71 0.83 18.73
C ILE A 214 3.46 0.67 19.59
N ALA A 215 2.40 0.03 19.09
CA ALA A 215 1.19 -0.22 19.88
C ALA A 215 1.46 -1.10 21.10
N HIS A 216 2.18 -2.21 20.93
CA HIS A 216 2.59 -3.08 22.05
C HIS A 216 3.49 -2.35 23.04
N TYR A 217 4.50 -1.61 22.55
CA TYR A 217 5.41 -0.86 23.39
C TYR A 217 4.67 0.24 24.17
N TYR A 218 3.75 0.96 23.52
CA TYR A 218 2.90 1.97 24.15
C TYR A 218 2.12 1.35 25.31
N HIS A 219 1.35 0.28 25.08
CA HIS A 219 0.55 -0.32 26.14
C HIS A 219 1.40 -0.87 27.29
N ALA A 220 2.52 -1.54 26.97
CA ALA A 220 3.46 -2.00 27.98
C ALA A 220 4.05 -0.84 28.80
N SER A 221 4.37 0.30 28.18
CA SER A 221 4.84 1.50 28.88
C SER A 221 3.79 2.13 29.80
N GLN A 222 2.51 1.89 29.51
CA GLN A 222 1.37 2.30 30.32
C GLN A 222 0.96 1.23 31.36
N GLY A 223 1.81 0.22 31.59
CA GLY A 223 1.56 -0.83 32.56
C GLY A 223 0.54 -1.90 32.12
N GLN A 224 0.25 -1.98 30.82
CA GLN A 224 -0.69 -2.95 30.21
C GLN A 224 0.03 -3.89 29.21
N PRO A 225 1.07 -4.64 29.63
CA PRO A 225 1.83 -5.52 28.73
C PRO A 225 1.02 -6.70 28.16
N GLU A 226 -0.13 -7.02 28.74
CA GLU A 226 -1.08 -8.03 28.26
C GLU A 226 -1.81 -7.64 26.98
N ARG A 227 -1.82 -6.35 26.62
CA ARG A 227 -2.36 -5.85 25.34
C ARG A 227 -1.48 -6.29 24.18
N ARG A 228 -1.79 -7.47 23.64
CA ARG A 228 -1.04 -8.12 22.56
C ARG A 228 -1.85 -8.37 21.30
N HIS A 229 -3.17 -8.52 21.43
CA HIS A 229 -4.02 -8.92 20.31
C HIS A 229 -4.18 -7.79 19.28
N VAL A 230 -4.13 -8.14 18.00
CA VAL A 230 -4.30 -7.23 16.88
C VAL A 230 -5.47 -7.71 16.04
N LEU A 231 -6.43 -6.82 15.82
CA LEU A 231 -7.59 -7.06 14.97
C LEU A 231 -7.29 -6.56 13.55
N SER A 232 -7.57 -7.40 12.56
CA SER A 232 -7.52 -7.14 11.12
C SER A 232 -8.81 -7.68 10.48
N ARG A 233 -8.90 -7.64 9.15
CA ARG A 233 -10.10 -8.01 8.39
C ARG A 233 -9.76 -9.06 7.33
N LYS A 234 -10.70 -9.95 7.05
CA LYS A 234 -10.66 -10.77 5.83
C LYS A 234 -10.57 -9.85 4.61
N ASN A 235 -9.84 -10.31 3.58
CA ASN A 235 -9.49 -9.59 2.36
C ASN A 235 -8.53 -8.38 2.52
N ALA A 236 -8.10 -8.03 3.73
CA ALA A 236 -7.14 -6.94 3.92
C ALA A 236 -5.74 -7.31 3.42
N TYR A 237 -4.92 -6.31 3.07
CA TYR A 237 -3.51 -6.48 2.75
C TYR A 237 -2.66 -5.43 3.47
N HIS A 238 -1.79 -5.90 4.36
CA HIS A 238 -0.90 -5.05 5.16
C HIS A 238 0.59 -5.27 4.86
N GLY A 239 0.94 -6.25 4.02
CA GLY A 239 2.32 -6.43 3.54
C GLY A 239 2.79 -7.89 3.51
N SER A 240 4.12 -8.05 3.54
CA SER A 240 4.77 -9.34 3.27
C SER A 240 5.96 -9.67 4.19
N THR A 241 6.18 -8.93 5.29
CA THR A 241 6.99 -9.46 6.40
C THR A 241 6.21 -10.57 7.12
N TYR A 242 6.83 -11.32 8.03
CA TYR A 242 6.12 -12.38 8.76
C TYR A 242 4.86 -11.86 9.47
N LEU A 243 4.97 -10.74 10.19
CA LEU A 243 3.82 -10.13 10.89
C LEU A 243 2.86 -9.45 9.92
N ALA A 244 3.34 -8.63 8.98
CA ALA A 244 2.47 -7.99 7.99
C ALA A 244 1.66 -9.01 7.15
N ALA A 245 2.28 -10.11 6.71
CA ALA A 245 1.61 -11.19 6.00
C ALA A 245 0.57 -11.92 6.89
N SER A 246 0.85 -12.02 8.19
CA SER A 246 -0.10 -12.58 9.15
C SER A 246 -1.32 -11.70 9.33
N LEU A 247 -1.18 -10.37 9.23
CA LEU A 247 -2.27 -9.41 9.27
C LEU A 247 -3.10 -9.36 7.97
N CYS A 248 -2.53 -9.75 6.82
CA CYS A 248 -3.27 -9.84 5.56
C CYS A 248 -4.39 -10.89 5.67
N GLY A 249 -5.62 -10.58 5.25
CA GLY A 249 -6.76 -11.49 5.35
C GLY A 249 -7.19 -12.16 4.05
N LYS A 250 -6.38 -12.09 2.99
CA LYS A 250 -6.70 -12.67 1.67
C LYS A 250 -6.52 -14.19 1.67
N ALA A 251 -7.59 -14.92 1.35
CA ALA A 251 -7.58 -16.38 1.36
C ALA A 251 -6.58 -16.97 0.36
N ALA A 252 -6.49 -16.41 -0.86
CA ALA A 252 -5.56 -16.87 -1.89
C ALA A 252 -4.07 -16.68 -1.50
N ASP A 253 -3.77 -15.75 -0.59
CA ASP A 253 -2.41 -15.50 -0.13
C ASP A 253 -1.97 -16.51 0.95
N ARG A 254 -2.87 -17.36 1.46
CA ARG A 254 -2.57 -18.41 2.44
C ARG A 254 -1.97 -19.64 1.76
N THR A 255 -0.71 -19.50 1.35
CA THR A 255 0.07 -20.54 0.67
C THR A 255 0.95 -21.35 1.64
N LEU A 256 2.12 -21.83 1.20
CA LEU A 256 3.05 -22.67 1.96
C LEU A 256 3.82 -21.94 3.08
N PHE A 257 3.62 -20.63 3.25
CA PHE A 257 4.22 -19.88 4.35
C PHE A 257 3.55 -20.17 5.69
N GLN A 258 4.28 -19.87 6.77
CA GLN A 258 3.74 -19.85 8.14
C GLN A 258 3.29 -18.44 8.51
N TYR A 259 2.35 -18.36 9.44
CA TYR A 259 1.72 -17.12 9.89
C TYR A 259 1.54 -17.15 11.40
N GLU A 260 1.53 -15.96 12.00
CA GLU A 260 1.14 -15.73 13.40
C GLU A 260 -0.36 -16.06 13.58
N LYS A 261 -0.66 -16.89 14.58
CA LYS A 261 -2.03 -17.41 14.85
C LYS A 261 -2.51 -17.11 16.26
N ASP A 262 -1.61 -16.71 17.16
CA ASP A 262 -1.93 -16.58 18.58
C ASP A 262 -2.52 -15.20 18.90
N PHE A 263 -2.02 -14.15 18.24
CA PHE A 263 -2.44 -12.79 18.55
C PHE A 263 -2.99 -11.96 17.39
N VAL A 264 -3.04 -12.50 16.17
CA VAL A 264 -3.66 -11.83 15.02
C VAL A 264 -5.02 -12.44 14.71
N HIS A 265 -6.06 -11.60 14.68
CA HIS A 265 -7.44 -12.02 14.50
C HIS A 265 -8.07 -11.33 13.29
N HIS A 266 -8.77 -12.09 12.45
CA HIS A 266 -9.43 -11.58 11.26
C HIS A 266 -10.94 -11.59 11.44
N LEU A 267 -11.51 -10.39 11.50
CA LEU A 267 -12.95 -10.17 11.44
C LEU A 267 -13.44 -10.23 9.98
N SER A 268 -14.75 -10.27 9.72
CA SER A 268 -15.32 -10.36 8.35
C SER A 268 -14.86 -9.24 7.41
N SER A 269 -14.88 -9.42 6.09
CA SER A 269 -14.55 -8.31 5.17
C SER A 269 -15.57 -7.19 5.33
N PRO A 270 -15.15 -5.92 5.42
CA PRO A 270 -16.07 -4.80 5.51
C PRO A 270 -16.60 -4.38 4.13
N GLY A 271 -16.14 -4.99 3.02
CA GLY A 271 -16.60 -4.64 1.68
C GLY A 271 -18.12 -4.67 1.54
N TYR A 272 -18.68 -3.60 0.98
CA TYR A 272 -20.10 -3.43 0.69
C TYR A 272 -20.28 -2.78 -0.67
N ASP A 273 -21.20 -3.32 -1.45
CA ASP A 273 -21.51 -2.85 -2.79
C ASP A 273 -23.02 -2.72 -2.93
N ALA A 274 -23.50 -1.47 -2.95
CA ALA A 274 -24.93 -1.15 -2.97
C ALA A 274 -25.62 -1.61 -4.25
N ASP A 275 -24.88 -1.83 -5.34
CA ASP A 275 -25.45 -2.24 -6.63
C ASP A 275 -25.84 -3.73 -6.64
N ILE A 276 -25.24 -4.54 -5.75
CA ILE A 276 -25.46 -6.00 -5.68
C ILE A 276 -25.89 -6.52 -4.30
N ALA A 277 -25.80 -5.71 -3.24
CA ALA A 277 -26.16 -6.14 -1.89
C ALA A 277 -27.69 -6.25 -1.72
N GLU A 278 -28.13 -7.36 -1.13
CA GLU A 278 -29.53 -7.53 -0.72
C GLU A 278 -29.86 -6.78 0.57
N GLU A 279 -28.88 -6.63 1.47
CA GLU A 279 -29.00 -5.90 2.74
C GLU A 279 -28.67 -4.41 2.59
N SER A 280 -29.23 -3.59 3.48
CA SER A 280 -28.92 -2.15 3.51
C SER A 280 -27.53 -1.89 4.08
N SER A 281 -26.94 -0.74 3.73
CA SER A 281 -25.64 -0.31 4.25
C SER A 281 -25.65 -0.23 5.79
N GLU A 282 -26.75 0.22 6.37
CA GLU A 282 -26.93 0.33 7.83
C GLU A 282 -27.00 -1.04 8.51
N GLN A 283 -27.69 -2.00 7.89
CA GLN A 283 -27.74 -3.38 8.38
C GLN A 283 -26.34 -3.99 8.37
N ARG A 284 -25.64 -3.90 7.22
CA ARG A 284 -24.27 -4.40 7.08
C ARG A 284 -23.33 -3.79 8.13
N LEU A 285 -23.42 -2.47 8.31
CA LEU A 285 -22.63 -1.77 9.31
C LEU A 285 -22.91 -2.30 10.73
N ALA A 286 -24.17 -2.46 11.11
CA ALA A 286 -24.55 -2.95 12.43
C ALA A 286 -24.01 -4.37 12.68
N GLU A 287 -24.08 -5.25 11.69
CA GLU A 287 -23.54 -6.62 11.77
C GLU A 287 -22.01 -6.61 11.96
N LEU A 288 -21.28 -5.80 11.19
CA LEU A 288 -19.82 -5.68 11.29
C LEU A 288 -19.37 -5.13 12.66
N LEU A 289 -20.14 -4.19 13.23
CA LEU A 289 -19.85 -3.63 14.55
C LEU A 289 -20.15 -4.62 15.67
N ALA A 290 -21.27 -5.34 15.58
CA ALA A 290 -21.63 -6.39 16.53
C ALA A 290 -20.58 -7.51 16.54
N GLU A 291 -20.09 -7.93 15.37
CA GLU A 291 -19.00 -8.90 15.25
C GLU A 291 -17.71 -8.40 15.92
N MET A 292 -17.34 -7.15 15.68
CA MET A 292 -16.14 -6.56 16.27
C MET A 292 -16.25 -6.45 17.79
N GLU A 293 -17.38 -5.98 18.32
CA GLU A 293 -17.61 -5.88 19.77
C GLU A 293 -17.59 -7.27 20.42
N ALA A 294 -18.25 -8.27 19.81
CA ALA A 294 -18.23 -9.65 20.30
C ALA A 294 -16.81 -10.24 20.33
N LYS A 295 -15.99 -9.99 19.30
CA LYS A 295 -14.59 -10.46 19.29
C LYS A 295 -13.74 -9.74 20.35
N ILE A 296 -13.96 -8.44 20.57
CA ILE A 296 -13.26 -7.69 21.62
C ILE A 296 -13.63 -8.26 23.00
N GLU A 297 -14.90 -8.58 23.23
CA GLU A 297 -15.37 -9.21 24.48
C GLU A 297 -14.78 -10.62 24.66
N GLU A 298 -14.78 -11.44 23.60
CA GLU A 298 -14.21 -12.79 23.61
C GLU A 298 -12.72 -12.80 24.03
N LEU A 299 -11.95 -11.82 23.55
CA LEU A 299 -10.52 -11.71 23.85
C LEU A 299 -10.23 -11.06 25.21
N GLY A 300 -11.19 -10.31 25.76
CA GLY A 300 -10.95 -9.37 26.84
C GLY A 300 -10.46 -8.02 26.30
N PRO A 301 -11.21 -6.92 26.45
CA PRO A 301 -10.83 -5.60 25.92
C PRO A 301 -9.44 -5.12 26.37
N GLU A 302 -9.02 -5.51 27.57
CA GLU A 302 -7.73 -5.24 28.17
C GLU A 302 -6.56 -6.00 27.53
N THR A 303 -6.82 -6.95 26.62
CA THR A 303 -5.77 -7.73 25.93
C THR A 303 -5.61 -7.31 24.46
N VAL A 304 -6.50 -6.45 23.94
CA VAL A 304 -6.46 -5.97 22.56
C VAL A 304 -5.64 -4.69 22.45
N ALA A 305 -4.58 -4.74 21.66
CA ALA A 305 -3.63 -3.65 21.47
C ALA A 305 -4.09 -2.66 20.40
N ALA A 306 -4.47 -3.19 19.23
CA ALA A 306 -4.73 -2.37 18.05
C ALA A 306 -5.76 -3.01 17.10
N PHE A 307 -6.42 -2.14 16.33
CA PHE A 307 -7.17 -2.49 15.14
C PHE A 307 -6.49 -1.83 13.94
N VAL A 308 -6.20 -2.65 12.91
CA VAL A 308 -5.57 -2.20 11.66
C VAL A 308 -6.62 -2.20 10.56
N ALA A 309 -6.74 -1.09 9.84
CA ALA A 309 -7.71 -0.95 8.76
C ALA A 309 -7.16 -0.11 7.60
N GLU A 310 -7.19 -0.66 6.39
CA GLU A 310 -7.15 0.16 5.17
C GLU A 310 -8.47 0.95 5.08
N PRO A 311 -8.47 2.25 4.67
CA PRO A 311 -9.72 2.97 4.47
C PRO A 311 -10.63 2.34 3.42
N ILE A 312 -10.03 1.80 2.35
CA ILE A 312 -10.63 0.92 1.34
C ILE A 312 -9.66 -0.25 1.13
N LEU A 313 -10.13 -1.49 1.20
CA LEU A 313 -9.27 -2.67 1.03
C LEU A 313 -8.86 -2.78 -0.45
N ALA A 314 -7.65 -2.30 -0.77
CA ALA A 314 -7.24 -2.11 -2.15
C ALA A 314 -6.91 -3.45 -2.82
N SER A 315 -5.92 -4.17 -2.29
CA SER A 315 -5.48 -5.45 -2.87
C SER A 315 -6.46 -6.59 -2.65
N GLY A 316 -7.46 -6.42 -1.77
CA GLY A 316 -8.58 -7.33 -1.61
C GLY A 316 -9.64 -7.23 -2.70
N GLY A 317 -9.46 -6.35 -3.69
CA GLY A 317 -10.41 -6.14 -4.78
C GLY A 317 -11.17 -4.81 -4.69
N VAL A 318 -10.53 -3.75 -4.20
CA VAL A 318 -11.10 -2.39 -4.09
C VAL A 318 -12.44 -2.41 -3.35
N LEU A 319 -12.46 -3.03 -2.16
CA LEU A 319 -13.66 -3.22 -1.36
C LEU A 319 -13.92 -1.99 -0.49
N VAL A 320 -14.91 -1.19 -0.88
CA VAL A 320 -15.35 0.01 -0.16
C VAL A 320 -16.21 -0.41 1.02
N PRO A 321 -15.96 0.09 2.25
CA PRO A 321 -16.81 -0.24 3.39
C PRO A 321 -18.16 0.53 3.37
N PRO A 322 -19.18 0.07 4.11
CA PRO A 322 -20.40 0.82 4.35
C PRO A 322 -20.12 2.24 4.84
N GLU A 323 -21.02 3.17 4.51
CA GLU A 323 -20.92 4.53 5.01
C GLU A 323 -20.88 4.55 6.55
N GLY A 324 -20.01 5.37 7.13
CA GLY A 324 -19.85 5.47 8.58
C GLY A 324 -18.99 4.37 9.24
N TYR A 325 -18.59 3.33 8.52
CA TYR A 325 -17.81 2.20 9.06
C TYR A 325 -16.52 2.60 9.79
N GLN A 326 -15.70 3.44 9.17
CA GLN A 326 -14.42 3.85 9.75
C GLN A 326 -14.63 4.67 11.04
N LYS A 327 -15.63 5.54 11.04
CA LYS A 327 -16.02 6.33 12.22
C LYS A 327 -16.50 5.44 13.36
N ALA A 328 -17.43 4.54 13.09
CA ALA A 328 -17.99 3.67 14.12
C ALA A 328 -16.95 2.70 14.72
N THR A 329 -16.06 2.14 13.90
CA THR A 329 -14.97 1.28 14.40
C THR A 329 -13.92 2.07 15.17
N ARG A 330 -13.62 3.31 14.79
CA ARG A 330 -12.74 4.22 15.55
C ARG A 330 -13.32 4.56 16.93
N GLU A 331 -14.62 4.84 17.00
CA GLU A 331 -15.35 5.10 18.25
C GLU A 331 -15.35 3.85 19.16
N LEU A 332 -15.60 2.66 18.60
CA LEU A 332 -15.52 1.41 19.33
C LEU A 332 -14.09 1.14 19.87
N CYS A 333 -13.05 1.40 19.06
CA CYS A 333 -11.67 1.29 19.52
C CYS A 333 -11.38 2.25 20.69
N ALA A 334 -11.84 3.50 20.60
CA ALA A 334 -11.68 4.49 21.67
C ALA A 334 -12.35 4.03 22.98
N LYS A 335 -13.56 3.47 22.92
CA LYS A 335 -14.31 2.96 24.08
C LYS A 335 -13.51 1.92 24.89
N HIS A 336 -12.66 1.13 24.23
CA HIS A 336 -11.90 0.03 24.85
C HIS A 336 -10.40 0.32 25.02
N GLY A 337 -9.94 1.52 24.66
CA GLY A 337 -8.52 1.88 24.67
C GLY A 337 -7.68 1.14 23.62
N ILE A 338 -8.31 0.63 22.57
CA ILE A 338 -7.64 -0.04 21.44
C ILE A 338 -7.10 1.05 20.50
N LEU A 339 -5.85 0.92 20.06
CA LEU A 339 -5.27 1.88 19.13
C LEU A 339 -5.77 1.62 17.71
N TYR A 340 -6.20 2.67 17.02
CA TYR A 340 -6.64 2.60 15.63
C TYR A 340 -5.47 2.94 14.69
N ILE A 341 -5.06 1.99 13.86
CA ILE A 341 -4.02 2.16 12.83
C ILE A 341 -4.70 2.23 11.47
N SER A 342 -4.67 3.40 10.84
CA SER A 342 -5.14 3.54 9.45
C SER A 342 -4.01 3.21 8.47
N ASP A 343 -4.20 2.18 7.66
CA ASP A 343 -3.28 1.79 6.60
C ASP A 343 -3.56 2.59 5.32
N GLU A 344 -2.90 3.74 5.21
CA GLU A 344 -2.99 4.63 4.05
C GLU A 344 -1.81 4.44 3.08
N VAL A 345 -1.28 3.22 3.00
CA VAL A 345 -0.25 2.87 2.01
C VAL A 345 -0.76 3.03 0.58
N VAL A 346 -2.05 2.78 0.31
CA VAL A 346 -2.65 2.96 -1.04
C VAL A 346 -3.52 4.22 -1.13
N THR A 347 -4.35 4.49 -0.12
CA THR A 347 -5.34 5.58 -0.16
C THR A 347 -4.71 6.97 0.00
N GLY A 348 -3.54 7.03 0.63
CA GLY A 348 -2.79 8.27 0.82
C GLY A 348 -2.20 8.82 -0.47
N PHE A 349 -1.63 10.01 -0.38
CA PHE A 349 -0.94 10.73 -1.45
C PHE A 349 -1.78 10.85 -2.73
N GLY A 350 -3.03 11.26 -2.57
CA GLY A 350 -3.88 11.75 -3.64
C GLY A 350 -4.77 10.72 -4.31
N ARG A 351 -4.65 9.42 -3.98
CA ARG A 351 -5.44 8.35 -4.64
C ARG A 351 -6.95 8.59 -4.61
N LEU A 352 -7.44 9.11 -3.47
CA LEU A 352 -8.83 9.51 -3.24
C LEU A 352 -9.02 11.03 -3.31
N GLY A 353 -8.10 11.76 -3.94
CA GLY A 353 -8.16 13.22 -4.02
C GLY A 353 -7.68 13.95 -2.76
N HIS A 354 -6.99 13.27 -1.84
CA HIS A 354 -6.44 13.87 -0.61
C HIS A 354 -5.08 13.24 -0.25
N PHE A 355 -4.21 13.98 0.47
CA PHE A 355 -2.94 13.41 0.95
C PHE A 355 -3.14 12.29 1.97
N PHE A 356 -4.13 12.42 2.85
CA PHE A 356 -4.63 11.35 3.71
C PHE A 356 -6.16 11.36 3.65
N ALA A 357 -6.78 10.19 3.53
CA ALA A 357 -8.21 10.04 3.36
C ALA A 357 -8.95 9.97 4.71
N SER A 358 -8.28 9.54 5.79
CA SER A 358 -8.86 9.27 7.10
C SER A 358 -9.83 10.37 7.59
N GLU A 359 -9.38 11.62 7.67
CA GLU A 359 -10.23 12.71 8.18
C GLU A 359 -11.19 13.24 7.12
N VAL A 360 -10.67 13.63 5.95
CA VAL A 360 -11.45 14.36 4.94
C VAL A 360 -12.50 13.48 4.27
N ARG A 361 -12.19 12.21 4.02
CA ARG A 361 -13.08 11.27 3.31
C ARG A 361 -13.89 10.36 4.24
N PHE A 362 -13.33 10.02 5.41
CA PHE A 362 -13.92 9.04 6.32
C PHE A 362 -14.24 9.56 7.72
N GLY A 363 -13.94 10.84 8.02
CA GLY A 363 -14.36 11.50 9.25
C GLY A 363 -13.67 10.99 10.51
N ILE A 364 -12.44 10.46 10.41
CA ILE A 364 -11.68 9.96 11.55
C ILE A 364 -10.30 10.60 11.69
N VAL A 365 -9.89 10.81 12.94
CA VAL A 365 -8.48 10.97 13.32
C VAL A 365 -8.02 9.66 13.96
N PRO A 366 -7.21 8.84 13.26
CA PRO A 366 -6.68 7.59 13.80
C PRO A 366 -5.60 7.86 14.85
N ASP A 367 -5.18 6.85 15.61
CA ASP A 367 -4.08 7.00 16.57
C ASP A 367 -2.70 6.95 15.87
N MET A 368 -2.63 6.21 14.76
CA MET A 368 -1.48 6.18 13.84
C MET A 368 -1.97 6.06 12.39
N ILE A 369 -1.20 6.62 11.46
CA ILE A 369 -1.32 6.37 10.01
C ILE A 369 -0.03 5.70 9.54
N ILE A 370 -0.14 4.64 8.74
CA ILE A 370 1.01 4.15 7.97
C ILE A 370 0.88 4.56 6.50
N THR A 371 2.01 4.82 5.86
CA THR A 371 2.05 5.16 4.44
C THR A 371 3.34 4.74 3.76
N ALA A 372 3.29 4.58 2.43
CA ALA A 372 4.42 4.24 1.56
C ALA A 372 4.01 4.63 0.11
N LYS A 373 4.42 3.86 -0.90
CA LYS A 373 3.97 3.96 -2.31
C LYS A 373 3.95 5.41 -2.85
N GLY A 374 2.79 6.06 -2.81
CA GLY A 374 2.58 7.42 -3.32
C GLY A 374 3.42 8.49 -2.63
N ILE A 375 3.98 8.24 -1.44
CA ILE A 375 4.88 9.18 -0.74
C ILE A 375 6.08 9.62 -1.59
N THR A 376 6.60 8.72 -2.43
CA THR A 376 7.73 8.97 -3.36
C THR A 376 7.34 8.76 -4.81
N SER A 377 6.05 8.56 -5.11
CA SER A 377 5.59 8.11 -6.42
C SER A 377 6.32 6.88 -6.97
N GLY A 378 6.80 5.98 -6.09
CA GLY A 378 7.60 4.81 -6.50
C GLY A 378 9.06 5.08 -6.92
N TYR A 379 9.53 6.34 -6.94
CA TYR A 379 10.90 6.69 -7.37
C TYR A 379 11.98 6.23 -6.37
N GLN A 380 11.62 6.11 -5.09
CA GLN A 380 12.48 5.59 -4.03
C GLN A 380 11.68 4.76 -3.00
N PRO A 381 12.21 3.65 -2.48
CA PRO A 381 11.60 2.94 -1.36
C PRO A 381 11.55 3.84 -0.11
N LEU A 382 10.34 4.08 0.40
CA LEU A 382 10.11 4.80 1.64
C LEU A 382 8.78 4.35 2.24
N GLY A 383 8.78 4.13 3.55
CA GLY A 383 7.58 4.00 4.35
C GLY A 383 7.64 4.92 5.57
N ALA A 384 6.50 5.15 6.21
CA ALA A 384 6.43 5.92 7.44
C ALA A 384 5.25 5.49 8.31
N VAL A 385 5.42 5.63 9.62
CA VAL A 385 4.35 5.63 10.62
C VAL A 385 4.23 7.04 11.16
N LEU A 386 3.09 7.68 10.96
CA LEU A 386 2.72 8.94 11.59
C LEU A 386 1.98 8.60 12.89
N ILE A 387 2.38 9.23 13.98
CA ILE A 387 2.03 8.83 15.35
C ILE A 387 1.48 10.07 16.07
N SER A 388 0.34 9.90 16.73
CA SER A 388 -0.23 10.93 17.60
C SER A 388 0.74 11.35 18.71
N ASP A 389 0.73 12.64 19.06
CA ASP A 389 1.54 13.18 20.16
C ASP A 389 1.29 12.42 21.46
N ARG A 390 0.03 12.06 21.74
CA ARG A 390 -0.34 11.25 22.90
C ARG A 390 0.47 9.95 23.02
N ILE A 391 0.64 9.22 21.91
CA ILE A 391 1.41 7.95 21.92
C ILE A 391 2.89 8.26 22.06
N ALA A 392 3.39 9.21 21.28
CA ALA A 392 4.81 9.55 21.25
C ALA A 392 5.32 10.09 22.60
N ASP A 393 4.54 10.93 23.27
CA ASP A 393 4.86 11.50 24.58
C ASP A 393 4.83 10.41 25.66
N ALA A 394 3.86 9.50 25.60
CA ALA A 394 3.74 8.38 26.54
C ALA A 394 4.93 7.42 26.48
N ILE A 395 5.52 7.21 25.29
CA ILE A 395 6.75 6.41 25.11
C ILE A 395 8.02 7.26 25.21
N GLY A 396 7.88 8.58 25.25
CA GLY A 396 8.92 9.61 25.19
C GLY A 396 9.06 10.34 26.52
N GLU A 397 8.71 11.62 26.53
CA GLU A 397 8.91 12.56 27.66
C GLU A 397 8.16 12.16 28.92
N SER A 398 6.97 11.57 28.78
CA SER A 398 6.10 11.17 29.90
C SER A 398 6.30 9.71 30.33
N ALA A 399 7.30 9.02 29.79
CA ALA A 399 7.53 7.62 30.10
C ALA A 399 8.12 7.42 31.52
N PRO A 400 7.88 6.28 32.18
CA PRO A 400 8.47 5.98 33.49
C PRO A 400 10.01 6.06 33.48
N GLU A 401 10.64 6.47 34.59
CA GLU A 401 12.12 6.69 34.69
C GLU A 401 12.95 5.47 34.25
N ASN A 402 12.45 4.25 34.44
CA ASN A 402 13.12 3.00 34.06
C ASN A 402 12.60 2.40 32.74
N LYS A 403 12.01 3.21 31.84
CA LYS A 403 11.48 2.68 30.58
C LYS A 403 12.59 2.02 29.73
N PRO A 404 12.31 0.86 29.10
CA PRO A 404 13.22 0.27 28.14
C PRO A 404 13.48 1.21 26.96
N VAL A 405 14.65 1.11 26.33
CA VAL A 405 14.92 1.85 25.08
C VAL A 405 13.94 1.40 24.00
N PHE A 406 13.40 2.36 23.21
CA PHE A 406 12.65 2.06 22.00
C PHE A 406 13.59 1.47 20.94
N SER A 407 13.75 0.15 20.97
CA SER A 407 14.70 -0.61 20.18
C SER A 407 14.08 -1.09 18.87
N ASN A 408 13.47 -0.16 18.13
CA ASN A 408 12.94 -0.38 16.79
C ASN A 408 13.50 0.66 15.82
N GLY A 409 14.04 0.19 14.70
CA GLY A 409 14.58 1.03 13.64
C GLY A 409 15.32 0.18 12.62
N TYR A 410 15.42 0.70 11.41
CA TYR A 410 16.08 0.07 10.27
C TYR A 410 17.28 0.90 9.84
N THR A 411 18.30 0.27 9.26
CA THR A 411 19.50 0.96 8.74
C THR A 411 19.14 2.13 7.83
N TYR A 412 18.14 1.97 6.96
CA TYR A 412 17.70 2.99 6.00
C TYR A 412 16.49 3.82 6.46
N SER A 413 16.17 3.82 7.75
CA SER A 413 15.11 4.69 8.29
C SER A 413 15.45 6.14 8.00
N GLY A 414 14.55 6.87 7.33
CA GLY A 414 14.76 8.29 7.02
C GLY A 414 15.94 8.52 6.06
N HIS A 415 16.18 7.60 5.12
CA HIS A 415 17.27 7.69 4.16
C HIS A 415 17.23 9.06 3.43
N PRO A 416 18.33 9.86 3.44
CA PRO A 416 18.31 11.24 2.95
C PRO A 416 17.78 11.37 1.52
N VAL A 417 18.24 10.53 0.60
CA VAL A 417 17.79 10.51 -0.82
C VAL A 417 16.28 10.24 -0.92
N ALA A 418 15.77 9.24 -0.22
CA ALA A 418 14.35 8.91 -0.23
C ALA A 418 13.50 10.05 0.36
N CYS A 419 13.96 10.67 1.45
CA CYS A 419 13.27 11.80 2.06
C CYS A 419 13.26 13.05 1.16
N ALA A 420 14.37 13.36 0.47
CA ALA A 420 14.41 14.45 -0.51
C ALA A 420 13.51 14.18 -1.71
N THR A 421 13.45 12.92 -2.17
CA THR A 421 12.53 12.48 -3.23
C THR A 421 11.08 12.71 -2.81
N ALA A 422 10.71 12.31 -1.59
CA ALA A 422 9.36 12.51 -1.07
C ALA A 422 8.99 14.00 -0.94
N LEU A 423 9.91 14.84 -0.46
CA LEU A 423 9.70 16.29 -0.40
C LEU A 423 9.44 16.89 -1.78
N LYS A 424 10.25 16.54 -2.78
CA LYS A 424 10.04 16.99 -4.17
C LYS A 424 8.74 16.43 -4.76
N ASN A 425 8.39 15.18 -4.47
CA ASN A 425 7.14 14.57 -4.90
C ASN A 425 5.91 15.32 -4.34
N ILE A 426 5.90 15.58 -3.03
CA ILE A 426 4.86 16.36 -2.38
C ILE A 426 4.78 17.76 -2.98
N GLU A 427 5.92 18.44 -3.21
CA GLU A 427 5.95 19.76 -3.84
C GLU A 427 5.33 19.76 -5.23
N ILE A 428 5.65 18.77 -6.08
CA ILE A 428 5.01 18.60 -7.40
C ILE A 428 3.50 18.42 -7.25
N MET A 429 3.08 17.53 -6.34
CA MET A 429 1.67 17.24 -6.10
C MET A 429 0.88 18.48 -5.65
N GLU A 430 1.46 19.32 -4.80
CA GLU A 430 0.86 20.59 -4.35
C GLU A 430 0.83 21.63 -5.46
N ARG A 431 1.94 21.80 -6.18
CA ARG A 431 2.10 22.79 -7.25
C ARG A 431 1.16 22.52 -8.43
N GLU A 432 0.96 21.25 -8.78
CA GLU A 432 0.09 20.84 -9.89
C GLU A 432 -1.36 20.55 -9.43
N ASP A 433 -1.68 20.73 -8.14
CA ASP A 433 -2.95 20.36 -7.50
C ASP A 433 -3.43 18.96 -7.92
N ILE A 434 -2.52 17.98 -7.85
CA ILE A 434 -2.83 16.58 -8.21
C ILE A 434 -4.03 16.05 -7.43
N PRO A 435 -4.17 16.28 -6.10
CA PRO A 435 -5.38 15.89 -5.39
C PRO A 435 -6.65 16.56 -5.95
N GLY A 436 -6.60 17.84 -6.35
CA GLY A 436 -7.71 18.53 -7.01
C GLY A 436 -8.08 17.97 -8.37
N HIS A 437 -7.08 17.67 -9.20
CA HIS A 437 -7.28 16.97 -10.47
C HIS A 437 -7.98 15.63 -10.25
N VAL A 438 -7.54 14.83 -9.28
CA VAL A 438 -8.18 13.54 -8.95
C VAL A 438 -9.65 13.73 -8.57
N ARG A 439 -9.99 14.74 -7.75
CA ARG A 439 -11.39 15.07 -7.41
C ARG A 439 -12.22 15.47 -8.63
N GLU A 440 -11.59 16.02 -9.68
CA GLU A 440 -12.26 16.36 -10.94
C GLU A 440 -12.47 15.13 -11.84
N VAL A 441 -11.41 14.34 -12.08
CA VAL A 441 -11.46 13.23 -13.07
C VAL A 441 -11.93 11.91 -12.48
N GLY A 442 -11.81 11.70 -11.17
CA GLY A 442 -12.21 10.47 -10.49
C GLY A 442 -13.69 10.10 -10.72
N PRO A 443 -14.65 11.04 -10.53
CA PRO A 443 -16.06 10.78 -10.84
C PRO A 443 -16.30 10.41 -12.31
N TYR A 444 -15.53 10.99 -13.23
CA TYR A 444 -15.61 10.65 -14.65
C TYR A 444 -15.10 9.22 -14.90
N PHE A 445 -13.95 8.86 -14.34
CA PHE A 445 -13.39 7.50 -14.42
C PHE A 445 -14.37 6.44 -13.90
N MET A 446 -14.92 6.64 -12.70
CA MET A 446 -15.90 5.72 -12.13
C MET A 446 -17.18 5.64 -12.96
N LYS A 447 -17.68 6.77 -13.49
CA LYS A 447 -18.84 6.78 -14.39
C LYS A 447 -18.57 5.93 -15.64
N ARG A 448 -17.43 6.15 -16.32
CA ARG A 448 -17.09 5.43 -17.55
C ARG A 448 -16.94 3.93 -17.31
N LEU A 449 -16.31 3.51 -16.21
CA LEU A 449 -16.20 2.10 -15.86
C LEU A 449 -17.54 1.46 -15.50
N ARG A 450 -18.44 2.18 -14.81
CA ARG A 450 -19.77 1.64 -14.47
C ARG A 450 -20.62 1.35 -15.70
N GLU A 451 -20.40 2.01 -16.83
CA GLU A 451 -21.11 1.63 -18.07
C GLU A 451 -20.80 0.19 -18.53
N LEU A 452 -19.68 -0.40 -18.09
CA LEU A 452 -19.33 -1.79 -18.38
C LEU A 452 -20.26 -2.80 -17.69
N THR A 453 -21.04 -2.40 -16.69
CA THR A 453 -22.04 -3.28 -16.05
C THR A 453 -23.19 -3.67 -16.99
N ASP A 454 -23.33 -2.99 -18.13
CA ASP A 454 -24.28 -3.38 -19.18
C ASP A 454 -23.86 -4.68 -19.89
N LEU A 455 -22.60 -5.12 -19.73
CA LEU A 455 -22.11 -6.36 -20.28
C LEU A 455 -22.44 -7.54 -19.36
N PRO A 456 -23.02 -8.64 -19.88
CA PRO A 456 -23.47 -9.78 -19.06
C PRO A 456 -22.33 -10.55 -18.39
N ILE A 457 -21.08 -10.28 -18.78
CA ILE A 457 -19.89 -10.90 -18.21
C ILE A 457 -19.22 -10.07 -17.10
N VAL A 458 -19.85 -8.95 -16.72
CA VAL A 458 -19.43 -8.07 -15.63
C VAL A 458 -20.45 -8.20 -14.50
N TYR A 459 -19.99 -8.60 -13.32
CA TYR A 459 -20.86 -8.75 -12.14
C TYR A 459 -21.14 -7.41 -11.47
N THR A 460 -20.08 -6.65 -11.21
CA THR A 460 -20.17 -5.32 -10.62
C THR A 460 -18.92 -4.50 -10.94
N VAL A 461 -19.05 -3.18 -10.80
CA VAL A 461 -17.96 -2.22 -10.85
C VAL A 461 -17.98 -1.37 -9.59
N ARG A 462 -16.91 -1.45 -8.80
CA ARG A 462 -16.78 -0.76 -7.52
C ARG A 462 -15.48 0.03 -7.42
N GLY A 463 -15.46 1.04 -6.57
CA GLY A 463 -14.29 1.88 -6.36
C GLY A 463 -14.62 3.30 -5.93
N ASP A 464 -13.57 4.10 -5.79
CA ASP A 464 -13.67 5.52 -5.46
C ASP A 464 -12.53 6.29 -6.16
N HIS A 465 -12.85 7.41 -6.79
CA HIS A 465 -11.93 8.23 -7.57
C HIS A 465 -11.08 7.43 -8.58
N LEU A 466 -9.75 7.35 -8.40
CA LEU A 466 -8.82 6.65 -9.30
C LEU A 466 -8.34 5.32 -8.70
N MET A 467 -9.21 4.60 -8.01
CA MET A 467 -9.06 3.17 -7.69
C MET A 467 -10.38 2.45 -7.94
N ALA A 468 -10.36 1.45 -8.82
CA ALA A 468 -11.55 0.74 -9.26
C ALA A 468 -11.28 -0.74 -9.50
N CYS A 469 -12.36 -1.52 -9.46
CA CYS A 469 -12.36 -2.93 -9.77
C CYS A 469 -13.55 -3.25 -10.68
N VAL A 470 -13.29 -3.94 -11.79
CA VAL A 470 -14.31 -4.57 -12.63
C VAL A 470 -14.25 -6.07 -12.32
N GLU A 471 -15.37 -6.64 -11.85
CA GLU A 471 -15.43 -8.05 -11.50
C GLU A 471 -16.01 -8.88 -12.64
N CYS A 472 -15.23 -9.84 -13.15
CA CYS A 472 -15.65 -10.73 -14.23
C CYS A 472 -16.53 -11.87 -13.70
N TRP A 473 -17.56 -12.22 -14.46
CA TRP A 473 -18.54 -13.26 -14.10
C TRP A 473 -19.06 -13.97 -15.35
N THR A 474 -19.20 -15.29 -15.27
CA THR A 474 -19.69 -16.10 -16.40
C THR A 474 -21.22 -16.18 -16.49
N GLY A 475 -21.97 -15.60 -15.55
CA GLY A 475 -23.42 -15.74 -15.49
C GLY A 475 -23.91 -16.88 -14.56
N GLU A 476 -22.99 -17.66 -13.97
CA GLU A 476 -23.32 -18.82 -13.12
C GLU A 476 -23.21 -18.47 -11.62
N GLU A 477 -22.04 -18.68 -11.01
CA GLU A 477 -21.75 -18.43 -9.60
C GLU A 477 -20.84 -17.20 -9.46
N ALA A 478 -21.15 -16.33 -8.50
CA ALA A 478 -20.35 -15.12 -8.22
C ALA A 478 -19.04 -15.45 -7.48
N GLY A 479 -18.10 -14.51 -7.50
CA GLY A 479 -16.80 -14.65 -6.83
C GLY A 479 -15.77 -15.47 -7.62
N PRO A 480 -14.64 -15.83 -6.98
CA PRO A 480 -13.45 -16.32 -7.67
C PRO A 480 -13.52 -17.81 -8.04
N THR A 481 -14.54 -18.21 -8.79
CA THR A 481 -14.62 -19.56 -9.36
C THR A 481 -13.53 -19.76 -10.42
N ALA A 482 -13.13 -21.01 -10.67
CA ALA A 482 -12.13 -21.31 -11.70
C ALA A 482 -12.50 -20.75 -13.09
N LYS A 483 -13.80 -20.78 -13.44
CA LYS A 483 -14.31 -20.21 -14.69
C LYS A 483 -14.19 -18.68 -14.71
N ASN A 484 -14.59 -18.01 -13.63
CA ASN A 484 -14.49 -16.54 -13.53
C ASN A 484 -13.03 -16.07 -13.54
N MET A 485 -12.12 -16.80 -12.89
CA MET A 485 -10.68 -16.53 -12.92
C MET A 485 -10.09 -16.71 -14.31
N ALA A 486 -10.47 -17.79 -15.02
CA ALA A 486 -10.02 -18.01 -16.40
C ALA A 486 -10.54 -16.93 -17.35
N LEU A 487 -11.79 -16.48 -17.16
CA LEU A 487 -12.37 -15.35 -17.88
C LEU A 487 -11.58 -14.06 -17.64
N ALA A 488 -11.31 -13.71 -16.39
CA ALA A 488 -10.52 -12.51 -16.06
C ALA A 488 -9.10 -12.57 -16.64
N GLN A 489 -8.45 -13.73 -16.59
CA GLN A 489 -7.13 -13.93 -17.22
C GLN A 489 -7.19 -13.73 -18.74
N ARG A 490 -8.27 -14.15 -19.40
CA ARG A 490 -8.48 -13.91 -20.83
C ARG A 490 -8.68 -12.42 -21.14
N VAL A 491 -9.45 -11.71 -20.31
CA VAL A 491 -9.65 -10.25 -20.43
C VAL A 491 -8.32 -9.53 -20.28
N ASP A 492 -7.52 -9.88 -19.27
CA ASP A 492 -6.17 -9.34 -19.06
C ASP A 492 -5.28 -9.55 -20.29
N SER A 493 -5.21 -10.78 -20.82
CA SER A 493 -4.44 -11.06 -22.04
C SER A 493 -4.91 -10.22 -23.24
N TYR A 494 -6.21 -9.99 -23.40
CA TYR A 494 -6.72 -9.11 -24.46
C TYR A 494 -6.36 -7.65 -24.22
N CYS A 495 -6.47 -7.14 -23.00
CA CYS A 495 -6.03 -5.80 -22.63
C CYS A 495 -4.54 -5.60 -22.96
N GLN A 496 -3.68 -6.52 -22.50
CA GLN A 496 -2.24 -6.46 -22.73
C GLN A 496 -1.92 -6.53 -24.23
N SER A 497 -2.61 -7.39 -25.00
CA SER A 497 -2.44 -7.47 -26.46
C SER A 497 -2.75 -6.13 -27.16
N ALA A 498 -3.74 -5.38 -26.65
CA ALA A 498 -4.15 -4.07 -27.13
C ALA A 498 -3.36 -2.89 -26.54
N GLY A 499 -2.36 -3.16 -25.69
CA GLY A 499 -1.50 -2.11 -25.11
C GLY A 499 -2.10 -1.45 -23.86
N LEU A 500 -2.89 -2.17 -23.07
CA LEU A 500 -3.39 -1.74 -21.76
C LEU A 500 -2.91 -2.73 -20.69
N LEU A 501 -2.31 -2.24 -19.61
CA LEU A 501 -2.02 -3.06 -18.42
C LEU A 501 -3.14 -2.84 -17.40
N VAL A 502 -3.82 -3.92 -17.04
CA VAL A 502 -4.73 -4.02 -15.89
C VAL A 502 -4.13 -5.01 -14.91
N ARG A 503 -4.52 -4.96 -13.64
CA ARG A 503 -4.05 -5.94 -12.66
C ARG A 503 -5.08 -7.07 -12.54
N PRO A 504 -4.80 -8.28 -13.07
CA PRO A 504 -5.62 -9.44 -12.74
C PRO A 504 -5.36 -9.86 -11.29
N TYR A 505 -6.43 -10.11 -10.54
CA TYR A 505 -6.37 -10.79 -9.25
C TYR A 505 -7.64 -11.63 -9.10
N GLU A 506 -7.50 -12.95 -9.00
CA GLU A 506 -8.64 -13.88 -9.06
C GLU A 506 -9.52 -13.59 -10.30
N ASN A 507 -10.80 -13.25 -10.13
CA ASN A 507 -11.72 -12.87 -11.21
C ASN A 507 -11.82 -11.35 -11.42
N LEU A 508 -10.87 -10.56 -10.91
CA LEU A 508 -10.94 -9.11 -10.87
C LEU A 508 -9.97 -8.46 -11.86
N CYS A 509 -10.45 -7.43 -12.57
CA CYS A 509 -9.62 -6.46 -13.27
C CYS A 509 -9.51 -5.20 -12.42
N ILE A 510 -8.36 -5.00 -11.76
CA ILE A 510 -8.14 -3.87 -10.87
C ILE A 510 -7.39 -2.74 -11.60
N LEU A 511 -7.86 -1.51 -11.41
CA LEU A 511 -7.33 -0.30 -12.05
C LEU A 511 -7.03 0.77 -11.00
N SER A 512 -5.84 1.35 -11.09
CA SER A 512 -5.38 2.49 -10.29
C SER A 512 -4.34 3.33 -11.05
N PRO A 513 -4.71 3.93 -12.20
CA PRO A 513 -3.78 4.64 -13.08
C PRO A 513 -3.00 5.75 -12.33
N PRO A 514 -1.86 6.20 -12.85
CA PRO A 514 -1.21 7.41 -12.34
C PRO A 514 -2.20 8.56 -12.19
N LEU A 515 -2.05 9.36 -11.14
CA LEU A 515 -3.02 10.40 -10.80
C LEU A 515 -3.09 11.53 -11.82
N ILE A 516 -2.08 11.64 -12.68
CA ILE A 516 -2.03 12.60 -13.80
C ILE A 516 -2.87 12.18 -15.01
N VAL A 517 -3.58 11.04 -14.96
CA VAL A 517 -4.41 10.55 -16.07
C VAL A 517 -5.49 11.56 -16.44
N GLY A 518 -5.65 11.84 -17.74
CA GLY A 518 -6.67 12.72 -18.30
C GLY A 518 -7.86 11.96 -18.87
N ARG A 519 -8.93 12.69 -19.21
CA ARG A 519 -10.18 12.11 -19.76
C ARG A 519 -9.95 11.27 -21.01
N ALA A 520 -9.11 11.70 -21.95
CA ALA A 520 -8.82 10.95 -23.17
C ALA A 520 -8.13 9.59 -22.88
N GLN A 521 -7.25 9.54 -21.87
CA GLN A 521 -6.61 8.31 -21.45
C GLN A 521 -7.60 7.42 -20.70
N ILE A 522 -8.48 8.00 -19.87
CA ILE A 522 -9.61 7.27 -19.24
C ILE A 522 -10.50 6.63 -20.31
N ASP A 523 -10.87 7.38 -21.35
CA ASP A 523 -11.70 6.86 -22.44
C ASP A 523 -10.99 5.70 -23.15
N LYS A 524 -9.68 5.83 -23.41
CA LYS A 524 -8.87 4.75 -24.00
C LYS A 524 -8.81 3.51 -23.11
N ILE A 525 -8.66 3.66 -21.79
CA ILE A 525 -8.70 2.55 -20.82
C ILE A 525 -10.02 1.80 -20.96
N VAL A 526 -11.14 2.53 -20.87
CA VAL A 526 -12.47 1.92 -20.89
C VAL A 526 -12.78 1.28 -22.23
N THR A 527 -12.45 1.92 -23.36
CA THR A 527 -12.65 1.33 -24.69
C THR A 527 -11.86 0.04 -24.90
N ILE A 528 -10.59 -0.02 -24.46
CA ILE A 528 -9.80 -1.25 -24.59
C ILE A 528 -10.35 -2.35 -23.68
N LEU A 529 -10.72 -2.00 -22.43
CA LEU A 529 -11.29 -2.96 -21.49
C LEU A 529 -12.64 -3.50 -21.98
N GLU A 530 -13.50 -2.65 -22.54
CA GLU A 530 -14.78 -3.04 -23.14
C GLU A 530 -14.58 -4.03 -24.31
N ASP A 531 -13.65 -3.75 -25.24
CA ASP A 531 -13.33 -4.67 -26.34
C ASP A 531 -12.81 -6.02 -25.81
N ALA A 532 -11.91 -5.98 -24.82
CA ALA A 532 -11.37 -7.18 -24.19
C ALA A 532 -12.47 -8.04 -23.55
N LEU A 533 -13.40 -7.40 -22.84
CA LEU A 533 -14.58 -8.04 -22.26
C LEU A 533 -15.46 -8.66 -23.35
N LEU A 534 -15.82 -7.90 -24.40
CA LEU A 534 -16.65 -8.40 -25.49
C LEU A 534 -16.02 -9.59 -26.24
N ARG A 535 -14.69 -9.60 -26.40
CA ARG A 535 -13.96 -10.72 -27.00
C ARG A 535 -13.96 -11.94 -26.09
N ALA A 536 -13.68 -11.76 -24.81
CA ALA A 536 -13.72 -12.85 -23.82
C ALA A 536 -15.13 -13.44 -23.67
N ALA A 537 -16.19 -12.61 -23.79
CA ALA A 537 -17.57 -13.07 -23.82
C ALA A 537 -17.87 -13.98 -25.03
N LYS A 538 -17.30 -13.68 -26.20
CA LYS A 538 -17.43 -14.53 -27.40
C LYS A 538 -16.71 -15.87 -27.19
N ASP A 539 -15.51 -15.84 -26.62
CA ASP A 539 -14.76 -17.07 -26.29
C ASP A 539 -15.57 -17.95 -25.33
N LEU A 540 -16.25 -17.33 -24.36
CA LEU A 540 -17.10 -18.02 -23.39
C LEU A 540 -18.29 -18.70 -24.06
N ALA A 541 -18.98 -17.97 -24.94
CA ALA A 541 -20.09 -18.52 -25.73
C ALA A 541 -19.64 -19.65 -26.69
N CYS A 542 -18.37 -19.68 -27.09
CA CYS A 542 -17.80 -20.73 -27.93
C CYS A 542 -17.21 -21.92 -27.14
N GLY A 543 -17.32 -21.94 -25.82
CA GLY A 543 -16.84 -23.04 -24.98
C GLY A 543 -15.31 -23.05 -24.78
N ALA A 544 -14.61 -21.93 -24.97
CA ALA A 544 -13.15 -21.87 -24.87
C ALA A 544 -12.60 -22.00 -23.43
N PHE A 545 -13.48 -22.12 -22.44
CA PHE A 545 -13.14 -22.25 -21.01
C PHE A 545 -13.60 -23.60 -20.41
N GLU A 546 -14.18 -24.48 -21.24
CA GLU A 546 -14.48 -25.88 -20.90
C GLU A 546 -13.31 -26.79 -21.30
#